data_AF-A0A6P0WPI5-F1
#
_entry.id   AF-A0A6P0WPI5-F1
#
_cell.length_a   1.000
_cell.length_b   1.000
_cell.length_c   1.000
_cell.angle_alpha   90.00
_cell.angle_beta   90.00
_cell.angle_gamma   90.00
#
_symmetry.space_group_name_H-M   'P 1'
#
loop_
_entity.id
_entity.type
_entity.pdbx_description
1 polymer ?
#
loop_
_entity_poly.entity_id
_entity_poly.type
_entity_poly.pdbx_seq_one_letter_code
_entity_poly.pdbx_strand_id
1 'polypeptide(L)'
;MSPRQDFLAAINQYPAFRRMAVLGAPGSGKTTLLRHLTLTYATNQEGKRHPQAPKLIPVLLYLRDVRQVIAEKQPPLAELITEQVKQQRQIEPLNPPPNWFAQKLSQQKCLVMLDGLDEVADETQRQQVSRWVDQQMKAY
;
A
#
# COMPACT_ATOMS: atom_id res chain seq x y z
N MET A 1 -31.79 3.50 -3.23
CA MET A 1 -30.63 2.66 -2.87
C MET A 1 -29.38 3.44 -3.26
N SER A 2 -28.61 3.96 -2.30
CA SER A 2 -27.36 4.65 -2.67
C SER A 2 -26.42 3.61 -3.29
N PRO A 3 -25.73 3.93 -4.39
CA PRO A 3 -24.68 3.05 -4.88
C PRO A 3 -23.67 2.92 -3.73
N ARG A 4 -23.34 1.70 -3.32
CA ARG A 4 -22.08 1.46 -2.59
C ARG A 4 -21.00 2.16 -3.41
N GLN A 5 -20.47 3.27 -2.91
CA GLN A 5 -19.47 4.02 -3.65
C GLN A 5 -18.25 3.11 -3.80
N ASP A 6 -18.04 2.65 -5.03
CA ASP A 6 -16.85 1.89 -5.38
C ASP A 6 -15.71 2.89 -5.53
N PHE A 7 -15.09 3.21 -4.39
CA PHE A 7 -14.01 4.20 -4.31
C PHE A 7 -12.87 3.86 -5.27
N LEU A 8 -12.57 2.56 -5.45
CA LEU A 8 -11.50 2.10 -6.33
C LEU A 8 -11.88 2.25 -7.81
N ALA A 9 -13.14 1.98 -8.20
CA ALA A 9 -13.61 2.30 -9.54
C ALA A 9 -13.59 3.81 -9.85
N ALA A 10 -13.80 4.63 -8.82
CA ALA A 10 -13.93 6.08 -8.95
C ALA A 10 -12.59 6.85 -8.94
N ILE A 11 -11.42 6.20 -8.75
CA ILE A 11 -10.11 6.89 -8.60
C ILE A 11 -9.66 7.68 -9.83
N ASN A 12 -10.16 7.33 -11.02
CA ASN A 12 -9.87 8.05 -12.26
C ASN A 12 -10.73 9.31 -12.39
N GLN A 13 -11.93 9.30 -11.81
CA GLN A 13 -12.85 10.43 -11.83
C GLN A 13 -12.58 11.41 -10.67
N TYR A 14 -12.13 10.89 -9.52
CA TYR A 14 -11.84 11.67 -8.33
C TYR A 14 -10.42 11.39 -7.83
N PRO A 15 -9.41 12.18 -8.24
CA PRO A 15 -8.02 12.00 -7.81
C PRO A 15 -7.83 12.00 -6.29
N ALA A 16 -8.73 12.65 -5.55
CA ALA A 16 -8.74 12.61 -4.08
C ALA A 16 -8.86 11.17 -3.52
N PHE A 17 -9.53 10.25 -4.23
CA PHE A 17 -9.66 8.85 -3.81
C PHE A 17 -8.41 8.00 -4.02
N ARG A 18 -7.34 8.56 -4.61
CA ARG A 18 -6.04 7.86 -4.72
C ARG A 18 -5.32 7.76 -3.38
N ARG A 19 -5.76 8.56 -2.40
CA ARG A 19 -5.14 8.69 -1.08
C ARG A 19 -6.22 8.59 -0.03
N MET A 20 -6.25 7.44 0.64
CA MET A 20 -7.30 7.11 1.60
C MET A 20 -6.69 6.68 2.93
N ALA A 21 -7.34 7.06 4.02
CA ALA A 21 -7.08 6.53 5.34
C ALA A 21 -8.29 5.69 5.78
N VAL A 22 -8.03 4.45 6.22
CA VAL A 22 -9.06 3.59 6.80
C VAL A 22 -8.99 3.73 8.31
N LEU A 23 -10.00 4.38 8.89
CA LEU A 23 -10.12 4.59 10.32
C LEU A 23 -11.08 3.57 10.94
N GLY A 24 -10.77 3.09 12.13
CA GLY A 24 -11.60 2.16 12.88
C GLY A 24 -10.96 1.77 14.20
N ALA A 25 -11.79 1.40 15.18
CA ALA A 25 -11.33 0.96 16.49
C ALA A 25 -10.38 -0.26 16.40
N PRO A 26 -9.59 -0.55 17.44
CA PRO A 26 -8.88 -1.83 17.56
C PRO A 26 -9.86 -3.00 17.34
N GLY A 27 -9.44 -4.02 16.58
CA GLY A 27 -10.29 -5.17 16.25
C GLY A 27 -11.35 -4.94 15.17
N SER A 28 -11.48 -3.74 14.59
CA SER A 28 -12.48 -3.46 13.54
C SER A 28 -12.23 -4.15 12.19
N GLY A 29 -11.14 -4.93 12.08
CA GLY A 29 -10.81 -5.67 10.86
C GLY A 29 -10.02 -4.91 9.80
N LYS A 30 -9.34 -3.80 10.14
CA LYS A 30 -8.52 -3.00 9.19
C LYS A 30 -7.47 -3.86 8.45
N THR A 31 -6.65 -4.58 9.20
CA THR A 31 -5.67 -5.53 8.67
C THR A 31 -6.32 -6.61 7.80
N THR A 32 -7.48 -7.13 8.23
CA THR A 32 -8.24 -8.12 7.46
C THR A 32 -8.73 -7.55 6.13
N LEU A 33 -9.22 -6.31 6.12
CA LEU A 33 -9.62 -5.60 4.91
C LEU A 33 -8.44 -5.42 3.94
N LEU A 34 -7.30 -4.92 4.43
CA LEU A 34 -6.12 -4.70 3.58
C LEU A 34 -5.57 -6.02 3.01
N ARG A 35 -5.50 -7.09 3.83
CA ARG A 35 -5.13 -8.44 3.36
C ARG A 35 -6.12 -8.98 2.34
N HIS A 36 -7.41 -8.78 2.56
CA HIS A 36 -8.47 -9.20 1.64
C HIS A 36 -8.36 -8.48 0.29
N LEU A 37 -8.12 -7.16 0.28
CA LEU A 37 -7.87 -6.39 -0.93
C LEU A 37 -6.62 -6.88 -1.65
N THR A 38 -5.52 -7.08 -0.91
CA THR A 38 -4.27 -7.61 -1.47
C THR A 38 -4.49 -8.95 -2.17
N LEU A 39 -5.17 -9.90 -1.50
CA LEU A 39 -5.48 -11.21 -2.08
C LEU A 39 -6.40 -11.10 -3.30
N THR A 40 -7.41 -10.22 -3.23
CA THR A 40 -8.37 -10.02 -4.33
C THR A 40 -7.66 -9.56 -5.60
N TYR A 41 -6.77 -8.58 -5.48
CA TYR A 41 -5.98 -8.05 -6.58
C TYR A 41 -4.87 -9.02 -7.04
N ALA A 42 -4.21 -9.72 -6.12
CA ALA A 42 -3.15 -10.67 -6.45
C ALA A 42 -3.68 -11.89 -7.22
N THR A 43 -4.96 -12.22 -7.04
CA THR A 43 -5.65 -13.33 -7.72
C THR A 43 -6.51 -12.87 -8.90
N ASN A 44 -6.40 -11.61 -9.33
CA ASN A 44 -7.16 -11.02 -10.44
C ASN A 44 -8.70 -11.15 -10.28
N GLN A 45 -9.21 -11.07 -9.05
CA GLN A 45 -10.63 -11.23 -8.73
C GLN A 45 -11.39 -9.90 -8.60
N GLU A 46 -10.71 -8.75 -8.62
CA GLU A 46 -11.31 -7.43 -8.47
C GLU A 46 -12.42 -7.18 -9.51
N GLY A 47 -12.19 -7.50 -10.78
CA GLY A 47 -13.19 -7.33 -11.85
C GLY A 47 -14.43 -8.23 -11.72
N LYS A 48 -14.31 -9.38 -11.03
CA LYS A 48 -15.46 -10.28 -10.78
C LYS A 48 -16.41 -9.68 -9.75
N ARG A 49 -15.88 -8.95 -8.78
CA ARG A 49 -16.67 -8.32 -7.71
C ARG A 49 -17.12 -6.91 -8.10
N HIS A 50 -16.27 -6.22 -8.85
CA HIS A 50 -16.40 -4.82 -9.21
C HIS A 50 -15.91 -4.63 -10.65
N PRO A 51 -16.81 -4.73 -11.67
CA PRO A 51 -16.40 -4.70 -13.08
C PRO A 51 -15.65 -3.43 -13.52
N GLN A 52 -15.86 -2.32 -12.81
CA GLN A 52 -15.22 -1.03 -13.07
C GLN A 52 -13.93 -0.82 -12.25
N ALA A 53 -13.55 -1.78 -11.39
CA ALA A 53 -12.33 -1.66 -10.60
C ALA A 53 -11.09 -1.70 -11.51
N PRO A 54 -10.14 -0.77 -11.34
CA PRO A 54 -8.92 -0.73 -12.14
C PRO A 54 -8.03 -1.92 -11.84
N LYS A 55 -7.26 -2.37 -12.84
CA LYS A 55 -6.21 -3.37 -12.67
C LYS A 55 -4.97 -2.72 -12.04
N LEU A 56 -4.67 -3.07 -10.80
CA LEU A 56 -3.55 -2.54 -10.03
C LEU A 56 -2.70 -3.67 -9.45
N ILE A 57 -1.41 -3.44 -9.32
CA ILE A 57 -0.47 -4.33 -8.64
C ILE A 57 -0.60 -4.09 -7.13
N PRO A 58 -1.05 -5.07 -6.33
CA PRO A 58 -1.21 -4.86 -4.90
C PRO A 58 0.15 -4.91 -4.20
N VAL A 59 0.40 -3.95 -3.32
CA VAL A 59 1.57 -3.90 -2.46
C VAL A 59 1.09 -3.68 -1.04
N LEU A 60 1.31 -4.64 -0.15
CA LEU A 60 1.01 -4.52 1.28
C LEU A 60 2.32 -4.43 2.06
N LEU A 61 2.52 -3.32 2.76
CA LEU A 61 3.63 -3.13 3.69
C LEU A 61 3.09 -3.01 5.11
N TYR A 62 3.64 -3.80 6.02
CA TYR A 62 3.40 -3.64 7.46
C TYR A 62 4.42 -2.65 8.00
N LEU A 63 3.95 -1.49 8.46
CA LEU A 63 4.82 -0.41 8.95
C LEU A 63 5.66 -0.86 10.14
N ARG A 64 5.13 -1.74 11.00
CA ARG A 64 5.90 -2.35 12.10
C ARG A 64 7.18 -3.08 11.65
N ASP A 65 7.19 -3.63 10.44
CA ASP A 65 8.30 -4.44 9.92
C ASP A 65 9.36 -3.55 9.24
N VAL A 66 8.93 -2.42 8.67
CA VAL A 66 9.81 -1.48 7.92
C VAL A 66 10.15 -0.19 8.69
N ARG A 67 9.57 0.02 9.87
CA ARG A 67 9.70 1.27 10.66
C ARG A 67 11.14 1.68 10.91
N GLN A 68 12.04 0.72 11.14
CA GLN A 68 13.44 1.01 11.43
C GLN A 68 14.14 1.59 10.20
N VAL A 69 13.94 0.98 9.02
CA VAL A 69 14.50 1.47 7.76
C VAL A 69 13.96 2.86 7.43
N ILE A 70 12.67 3.10 7.66
CA ILE A 70 12.05 4.41 7.45
C ILE A 70 12.66 5.46 8.39
N ALA A 71 12.78 5.14 9.68
CA ALA A 71 13.32 6.04 10.70
C ALA A 71 14.79 6.43 10.43
N GLU A 72 15.60 5.46 10.00
CA GLU A 72 17.04 5.66 9.80
C GLU A 72 17.37 6.30 8.44
N LYS A 73 16.70 5.87 7.37
CA LYS A 73 17.12 6.17 5.99
C LYS A 73 16.12 7.00 5.18
N GLN A 74 14.86 7.05 5.60
CA GLN A 74 13.75 7.69 4.86
C GLN A 74 13.77 7.39 3.34
N PRO A 75 13.85 6.10 2.93
CA PRO A 75 14.02 5.75 1.53
C PRO A 75 12.79 6.12 0.69
N PRO A 76 12.92 6.37 -0.63
CA PRO A 76 11.78 6.44 -1.52
C PRO A 76 10.92 5.17 -1.46
N LEU A 77 9.60 5.30 -1.57
CA LEU A 77 8.67 4.15 -1.51
C LEU A 77 9.04 3.02 -2.48
N ALA A 78 9.45 3.37 -3.70
CA ALA A 78 9.85 2.41 -4.71
C ALA A 78 11.05 1.55 -4.30
N GLU A 79 12.05 2.16 -3.66
CA GLU A 79 13.23 1.46 -3.16
C GLU A 79 12.88 0.56 -1.98
N LEU A 80 12.07 1.07 -1.04
CA LEU A 80 11.61 0.29 0.09
C LEU A 80 10.86 -0.97 -0.39
N ILE A 81 9.91 -0.84 -1.32
CA ILE A 81 9.17 -1.98 -1.86
C ILE A 81 10.11 -2.96 -2.56
N THR A 82 11.05 -2.47 -3.36
CA THR A 82 12.02 -3.32 -4.09
C THR A 82 12.86 -4.15 -3.12
N GLU A 83 13.38 -3.52 -2.07
CA GLU A 83 14.19 -4.22 -1.07
C GLU A 83 13.35 -5.20 -0.24
N GLN A 84 12.12 -4.83 0.14
CA GLN A 84 11.21 -5.76 0.81
C GLN A 84 10.91 -6.99 -0.05
N VAL A 85 10.67 -6.82 -1.36
CA VAL A 85 10.41 -7.93 -2.28
C VAL A 85 11.63 -8.85 -2.42
N LYS A 86 12.84 -8.30 -2.53
CA LYS A 86 14.08 -9.11 -2.57
C LYS A 86 14.32 -9.89 -1.28
N GLN A 87 13.94 -9.31 -0.13
CA GLN A 87 14.13 -9.92 1.18
C GLN A 87 13.05 -10.98 1.52
N GLN A 88 11.97 -11.06 0.75
CA GLN A 88 10.95 -12.09 0.97
C GLN A 88 11.55 -13.47 0.79
N ARG A 89 11.40 -14.30 1.83
CA ARG A 89 11.80 -15.71 1.80
C ARG A 89 10.82 -16.48 0.91
N GLN A 90 11.14 -16.54 -0.37
CA GLN A 90 10.45 -17.36 -1.35
C GLN A 90 11.37 -18.51 -1.79
N ILE A 91 10.76 -19.57 -2.34
CA ILE A 91 11.50 -20.72 -2.91
C ILE A 91 12.41 -20.24 -4.04
N GLU A 92 11.98 -19.21 -4.79
CA GLU A 92 12.79 -18.50 -5.78
C GLU A 92 12.86 -17.01 -5.42
N PRO A 93 14.06 -16.42 -5.36
CA PRO A 93 14.19 -14.99 -5.06
C PRO A 93 13.58 -14.16 -6.19
N LEU A 94 12.67 -13.28 -5.84
CA LEU A 94 12.17 -12.27 -6.78
C LEU A 94 13.25 -11.23 -7.00
N ASN A 95 13.67 -11.06 -8.26
CA ASN A 95 14.59 -10.00 -8.66
C ASN A 95 13.90 -9.10 -9.69
N PRO A 96 13.09 -8.12 -9.26
CA PRO A 96 12.46 -7.17 -10.16
C PRO A 96 13.52 -6.44 -11.01
N PRO A 97 13.24 -6.13 -12.28
CA PRO A 97 14.13 -5.29 -13.07
C PRO A 97 14.42 -3.96 -12.37
N PRO A 98 15.58 -3.34 -12.63
CA PRO A 98 15.90 -2.02 -12.08
C PRO A 98 14.75 -1.03 -12.32
N ASN A 99 14.42 -0.26 -11.28
CA ASN A 99 13.36 0.77 -11.31
C ASN A 99 11.94 0.26 -11.61
N TRP A 100 11.67 -1.05 -11.58
CA TRP A 100 10.36 -1.58 -11.93
C TRP A 100 9.23 -0.99 -11.08
N PHE A 101 9.38 -1.00 -9.75
CA PHE A 101 8.38 -0.39 -8.86
C PHE A 101 8.30 1.13 -9.02
N ALA A 102 9.41 1.82 -9.25
CA ALA A 102 9.40 3.27 -9.50
C ALA A 102 8.57 3.62 -10.75
N GLN A 103 8.71 2.84 -11.82
CA GLN A 103 7.92 3.00 -13.05
C GLN A 103 6.44 2.64 -12.82
N LYS A 104 6.13 1.56 -12.10
CA LYS A 104 4.73 1.18 -11.84
C LYS A 104 4.01 2.18 -10.93
N LEU A 105 4.71 2.74 -9.95
CA LEU A 105 4.18 3.79 -9.08
C LEU A 105 3.92 5.08 -9.87
N SER A 106 4.87 5.54 -10.69
CA SER A 106 4.69 6.75 -11.51
C SER A 106 3.58 6.62 -12.55
N GLN A 107 3.36 5.40 -13.05
CA GLN A 107 2.25 5.07 -13.95
C GLN A 107 0.91 4.87 -13.24
N GLN A 108 0.84 5.06 -11.91
CA GLN A 108 -0.37 4.85 -11.09
C GLN A 108 -0.94 3.43 -11.25
N LYS A 109 -0.04 2.44 -11.37
CA LYS A 109 -0.40 1.02 -11.55
C LYS A 109 -0.31 0.20 -10.27
N CYS A 110 -0.02 0.81 -9.13
CA CYS A 110 0.07 0.12 -7.84
C CYS A 110 -1.10 0.49 -6.93
N LEU A 111 -1.62 -0.50 -6.21
CA LEU A 111 -2.46 -0.30 -5.03
C LEU A 111 -1.58 -0.52 -3.80
N VAL A 112 -1.05 0.57 -3.24
CA VAL A 112 -0.17 0.51 -2.07
C VAL A 112 -1.02 0.61 -0.80
N MET A 113 -0.86 -0.37 0.07
CA MET A 113 -1.53 -0.48 1.36
C MET A 113 -0.47 -0.49 2.46
N LEU A 114 -0.61 0.42 3.41
CA LEU A 114 0.27 0.56 4.56
C LEU A 114 -0.52 0.24 5.82
N ASP A 115 -0.07 -0.74 6.60
CA ASP A 115 -0.81 -1.24 7.77
C ASP A 115 0.00 -1.11 9.06
N GLY A 116 -0.69 -0.95 10.19
CA GLY A 116 -0.09 -0.99 11.53
C GLY A 116 0.76 0.22 11.91
N LEU A 117 0.34 1.45 11.56
CA LEU A 117 1.01 2.67 12.05
C LEU A 117 0.87 2.81 13.58
N ASP A 118 -0.29 2.43 14.12
CA ASP A 118 -0.62 2.43 15.55
C ASP A 118 0.19 1.40 16.36
N GLU A 119 0.74 0.38 15.70
CA GLU A 119 1.60 -0.64 16.31
C GLU A 119 3.06 -0.17 16.50
N VAL A 120 3.39 1.06 16.08
CA VAL A 120 4.68 1.70 16.37
C VAL A 120 4.62 2.32 17.77
N ALA A 121 5.22 1.62 18.74
CA ALA A 121 5.17 1.98 20.16
C ALA A 121 5.94 3.26 20.49
N ASP A 122 7.11 3.48 19.88
CA ASP A 122 7.91 4.69 20.09
C ASP A 122 7.28 5.88 19.37
N GLU A 123 6.98 6.94 20.12
CA GLU A 123 6.30 8.14 19.62
C GLU A 123 7.11 8.82 18.51
N THR A 124 8.42 8.95 18.71
CA THR A 124 9.30 9.66 17.77
C THR A 124 9.38 8.91 16.46
N GLN A 125 9.58 7.60 16.52
CA GLN A 125 9.58 6.71 15.36
C GLN A 125 8.22 6.72 14.66
N ARG A 126 7.11 6.69 15.40
CA ARG A 126 5.76 6.76 14.82
C ARG A 126 5.55 8.07 14.06
N GLN A 127 6.02 9.19 14.61
CA GLN A 127 5.98 10.49 13.92
C GLN A 127 6.85 10.51 12.66
N GLN A 128 8.05 9.93 12.70
CA GLN A 128 8.92 9.81 11.53
C GLN A 128 8.25 8.98 10.42
N VAL A 129 7.68 7.82 10.77
CA VAL A 129 6.95 6.97 9.83
C VAL A 129 5.75 7.71 9.28
N SER A 130 4.97 8.40 10.12
CA SER A 130 3.81 9.19 9.66
C SER A 130 4.21 10.30 8.68
N ARG A 131 5.30 11.03 8.93
CA ARG A 131 5.82 12.07 8.03
C ARG A 131 6.28 11.46 6.71
N TRP A 132 6.98 10.33 6.78
CA TRP A 132 7.41 9.61 5.59
C TRP A 132 6.22 9.17 4.74
N VAL A 133 5.17 8.60 5.35
CA VAL A 133 3.93 8.22 4.63
C VAL A 133 3.31 9.42 3.93
N ASP A 134 3.16 10.56 4.60
CA ASP A 134 2.62 11.79 4.00
C ASP A 134 3.47 12.27 2.81
N GLN A 135 4.80 12.20 2.91
CA GLN A 135 5.70 12.51 1.79
C GLN A 135 5.50 11.57 0.60
N GLN A 136 5.42 10.25 0.84
CA GLN A 136 5.21 9.28 -0.25
C GLN A 136 3.84 9.48 -0.92
N MET A 137 2.80 9.78 -0.14
CA MET A 137 1.46 10.11 -0.65
C MET A 137 1.41 11.41 -1.46
N LYS A 138 2.38 12.32 -1.29
CA LYS A 138 2.48 13.54 -2.12
C LYS A 138 3.26 13.30 -3.41
N ALA A 139 4.18 12.34 -3.40
CA ALA A 139 5.05 12.03 -4.53
C ALA A 139 4.35 11.23 -5.65
N TYR A 140 3.28 10.48 -5.33
CA TYR A 140 2.54 9.61 -6.25
C TYR A 140 1.03 9.88 -6.18
#